data_AF-A0A166D8C6-F1
#
_entry.id   AF-A0A166D8C6-F1
#
_cell.length_a   1.000
_cell.length_b   1.000
_cell.length_c   1.000
_cell.angle_alpha   90.00
_cell.angle_beta   90.00
_cell.angle_gamma   90.00
#
_symmetry.space_group_name_H-M   'P 1'
#
loop_
_entity.id
_entity.type
_entity.pdbx_description
1 polymer ?
#
loop_
_entity_poly.entity_id
_entity_poly.type
_entity_poly.pdbx_seq_one_letter_code
_entity_poly.pdbx_strand_id
1 'polypeptide(L)'
;MDKNSENSSKDSFKDSSAKLSDSANEKISFSDINYAIYKIGNWKNSYEINLIGDSNEIPVTEATKNHVLLSMEEIRKSRFDIGDKKVNGLVALAIQLCDKFKDSDIDELVAKEEKEYENILNELNDLEVENPNDSIELENDKFLIYKLEKEDHVTIARPANKFTENHHIEEIKKLQEKQQDNVAN
;
A
#
# COMPACT_ATOMS: atom_id res chain seq x y z
N MET A 1 2.80 -48.27 51.19
CA MET A 1 3.26 -47.27 52.17
C MET A 1 4.56 -46.72 51.64
N ASP A 2 4.73 -45.40 51.82
CA ASP A 2 5.90 -44.57 51.53
C ASP A 2 6.15 -44.20 50.05
N LYS A 3 6.40 -42.95 49.68
CA LYS A 3 6.29 -41.62 50.32
C LYS A 3 6.42 -40.59 49.18
N ASN A 4 5.67 -39.49 49.28
CA ASN A 4 5.87 -38.27 48.47
C ASN A 4 7.32 -37.76 48.55
N SER A 5 7.83 -37.23 47.43
CA SER A 5 8.66 -36.02 47.48
C SER A 5 8.59 -35.27 46.14
N GLU A 6 8.00 -34.07 46.24
CA GLU A 6 8.07 -32.95 45.31
C GLU A 6 9.51 -32.54 44.99
N ASN A 7 9.71 -32.03 43.77
CA ASN A 7 10.67 -31.01 43.32
C ASN A 7 11.20 -31.38 41.93
N SER A 8 11.33 -30.48 40.96
CA SER A 8 11.01 -29.06 40.88
C SER A 8 11.02 -28.76 39.38
N SER A 9 9.97 -28.10 38.89
CA SER A 9 10.00 -27.42 37.60
C SER A 9 11.13 -26.39 37.67
N LYS A 10 12.27 -26.70 37.06
CA LYS A 10 13.28 -25.69 36.77
C LYS A 10 12.99 -25.16 35.39
N ASP A 11 12.35 -24.00 35.42
CA ASP A 11 12.47 -22.95 34.43
C ASP A 11 13.90 -22.92 33.87
N SER A 12 14.02 -23.23 32.60
CA SER A 12 15.03 -22.63 31.76
C SER A 12 14.28 -21.84 30.68
N PHE A 13 13.68 -20.74 31.10
CA PHE A 13 13.50 -19.59 30.23
C PHE A 13 14.90 -19.21 29.74
N LYS A 14 15.31 -19.78 28.60
CA LYS A 14 16.38 -19.21 27.80
C LYS A 14 15.82 -17.92 27.24
N ASP A 15 16.07 -16.88 28.02
CA ASP A 15 16.27 -15.51 27.62
C ASP A 15 16.50 -15.40 26.10
N SER A 16 15.43 -15.10 25.35
CA SER A 16 15.46 -14.83 23.92
C SER A 16 15.83 -13.36 23.69
N SER A 17 16.78 -12.84 24.46
CA SER A 17 17.42 -11.54 24.29
C SER A 17 18.61 -11.63 23.33
N ALA A 18 18.43 -12.34 22.21
CA ALA A 18 19.45 -12.44 21.16
C ALA A 18 18.82 -12.45 19.77
N LYS A 19 18.41 -11.26 19.31
CA LYS A 19 18.64 -10.70 17.96
C LYS A 19 18.08 -9.26 17.88
N LEU A 20 18.61 -8.37 18.71
CA LEU A 20 18.72 -6.95 18.34
C LEU A 20 20.13 -6.78 17.79
N SER A 21 20.36 -7.22 16.56
CA SER A 21 21.66 -7.10 15.90
C SER A 21 21.47 -6.86 14.39
N ASP A 22 21.96 -5.69 13.97
CA ASP A 22 22.37 -5.26 12.62
C ASP A 22 21.37 -4.56 11.66
N SER A 23 20.13 -4.23 12.04
CA SER A 23 19.25 -3.44 11.14
C SER A 23 19.62 -1.95 11.02
N ALA A 24 20.32 -1.39 12.01
CA ALA A 24 20.62 0.05 12.06
C ALA A 24 21.58 0.54 10.95
N ASN A 25 22.27 -0.38 10.26
CA ASN A 25 23.18 -0.06 9.16
C ASN A 25 22.76 -0.70 7.83
N GLU A 26 21.60 -1.34 7.77
CA GLU A 26 21.10 -1.92 6.53
C GLU A 26 20.76 -0.80 5.55
N LYS A 27 21.27 -0.90 4.32
CA LYS A 27 20.99 0.06 3.25
C LYS A 27 20.25 -0.63 2.12
N ILE A 28 19.21 0.02 1.65
CA ILE A 28 18.41 -0.42 0.51
C ILE A 28 18.78 0.44 -0.69
N SER A 29 19.07 -0.18 -1.83
CA SER A 29 19.27 0.55 -3.07
C SER A 29 17.93 1.03 -3.63
N PHE A 30 17.89 2.24 -4.20
CA PHE A 30 16.71 2.71 -4.94
C PHE A 30 16.41 1.91 -6.21
N SER A 31 17.33 1.04 -6.63
CA SER A 31 17.12 0.10 -7.74
C SER A 31 16.63 -1.29 -7.31
N ASP A 32 16.51 -1.56 -6.00
CA ASP A 32 16.11 -2.89 -5.52
C ASP A 32 14.62 -3.13 -5.73
N ILE A 33 14.31 -4.03 -6.67
CA ILE A 33 12.95 -4.40 -7.05
C ILE A 33 12.18 -5.16 -5.97
N ASN A 34 12.86 -5.62 -4.90
CA ASN A 34 12.20 -6.29 -3.78
C ASN A 34 11.65 -5.29 -2.75
N TYR A 35 11.81 -3.98 -2.98
CA TYR A 35 11.25 -2.94 -2.13
C TYR A 35 10.40 -1.97 -2.94
N ALA A 36 9.24 -1.63 -2.38
CA ALA A 36 8.47 -0.48 -2.80
C ALA A 36 8.77 0.68 -1.86
N ILE A 37 9.25 1.78 -2.42
CA ILE A 37 9.69 2.97 -1.68
C ILE A 37 8.85 4.17 -2.11
N TYR A 38 8.25 4.83 -1.12
CA TYR A 38 7.40 6.01 -1.27
C TYR A 38 7.85 7.13 -0.35
N LYS A 39 7.42 8.36 -0.65
CA LYS A 39 7.40 9.49 0.30
C LYS A 39 5.96 9.85 0.62
N ILE A 40 5.73 10.38 1.82
CA ILE A 40 4.43 10.96 2.15
C ILE A 40 4.31 12.30 1.41
N GLY A 41 3.24 12.46 0.65
CA GLY A 41 2.98 13.65 -0.15
C GLY A 41 1.53 13.73 -0.60
N ASN A 42 1.24 14.69 -1.47
CA ASN A 42 -0.08 14.84 -2.07
C ASN A 42 0.07 14.84 -3.60
N TRP A 43 -0.91 14.26 -4.27
CA TRP A 43 -1.09 14.47 -5.69
C TRP A 43 -1.49 15.92 -6.00
N LYS A 44 -1.18 16.39 -7.20
CA LYS A 44 -1.52 17.74 -7.69
C LYS A 44 -3.02 17.90 -7.87
N ASN A 45 -3.70 16.85 -8.34
CA ASN A 45 -5.15 16.81 -8.49
C ASN A 45 -5.83 16.02 -7.37
N SER A 46 -7.14 16.25 -7.19
CA SER A 46 -8.00 15.41 -6.37
C SER A 46 -8.62 14.34 -7.26
N TYR A 47 -8.63 13.12 -6.75
CA TYR A 47 -9.19 11.95 -7.44
C TYR A 47 -10.34 11.40 -6.62
N GLU A 48 -11.35 10.85 -7.30
CA GLU A 48 -12.47 10.23 -6.62
C GLU A 48 -12.81 8.85 -7.16
N ILE A 49 -12.46 8.54 -8.41
CA ILE A 49 -12.65 7.22 -9.02
C ILE A 49 -11.34 6.43 -8.97
N ASN A 50 -10.22 7.10 -9.25
CA ASN A 50 -8.94 6.42 -9.31
C ASN A 50 -8.34 6.23 -7.91
N LEU A 51 -8.39 4.98 -7.42
CA LEU A 51 -7.95 4.58 -6.08
C LEU A 51 -6.48 4.91 -5.76
N ILE A 52 -5.62 5.04 -6.79
CA ILE A 52 -4.22 5.46 -6.59
C ILE A 52 -4.16 6.89 -6.05
N GLY A 53 -5.06 7.75 -6.53
CA GLY A 53 -5.13 9.15 -6.17
C GLY A 53 -5.63 9.43 -4.75
N ASP A 54 -6.23 8.43 -4.10
CA ASP A 54 -6.65 8.50 -2.69
C ASP A 54 -5.49 8.27 -1.71
N SER A 55 -4.35 7.77 -2.19
CA SER A 55 -3.16 7.51 -1.38
C SER A 55 -2.30 8.77 -1.24
N ASN A 56 -1.71 8.96 -0.06
CA ASN A 56 -0.66 9.95 0.20
C ASN A 56 0.76 9.39 -0.02
N GLU A 57 0.89 8.16 -0.50
CA GLU A 57 2.16 7.51 -0.78
C GLU A 57 2.58 7.78 -2.23
N ILE A 58 3.56 8.68 -2.41
CA ILE A 58 4.05 9.08 -3.73
C ILE A 58 5.30 8.26 -4.08
N PRO A 59 5.34 7.57 -5.24
CA PRO A 59 6.50 6.80 -5.65
C PRO A 59 7.77 7.65 -5.75
N VAL A 60 8.90 7.09 -5.29
CA VAL A 60 10.19 7.79 -5.36
C VAL A 60 11.28 6.99 -6.09
N THR A 61 10.98 5.79 -6.57
CA THR A 61 11.89 5.01 -7.42
C THR A 61 11.20 4.63 -8.72
N GLU A 62 11.98 4.41 -9.78
CA GLU A 62 11.45 3.89 -11.04
C GLU A 62 10.75 2.53 -10.84
N ALA A 63 11.27 1.67 -9.96
CA ALA A 63 10.66 0.39 -9.66
C ALA A 63 9.24 0.56 -9.08
N THR A 64 9.09 1.40 -8.04
CA THR A 64 7.79 1.68 -7.42
C THR A 64 6.82 2.35 -8.40
N LYS A 65 7.30 3.37 -9.14
CA LYS A 65 6.50 4.09 -10.14
C LYS A 65 5.97 3.14 -11.22
N ASN A 66 6.81 2.25 -11.73
CA ASN A 66 6.40 1.24 -12.70
C ASN A 66 5.39 0.25 -12.11
N HIS A 67 5.55 -0.15 -10.84
CA HIS A 67 4.59 -1.01 -10.16
C HIS A 67 3.20 -0.35 -10.04
N VAL A 68 3.15 0.93 -9.66
CA VAL A 68 1.91 1.69 -9.58
C VAL A 68 1.25 1.81 -10.96
N LEU A 69 2.04 2.14 -11.99
CA LEU A 69 1.53 2.24 -13.36
C LEU A 69 0.95 0.92 -13.85
N LEU A 70 1.68 -0.19 -13.69
CA LEU A 70 1.22 -1.52 -14.09
C LEU A 70 -0.06 -1.91 -13.36
N SER A 71 -0.11 -1.71 -12.04
CA SER A 71 -1.31 -2.02 -11.24
C SER A 71 -2.52 -1.23 -11.72
N MET A 72 -2.37 0.09 -11.93
CA MET A 72 -3.42 0.94 -12.45
C MET A 72 -3.91 0.48 -13.83
N GLU A 73 -2.99 0.15 -14.75
CA GLU A 73 -3.33 -0.34 -16.08
C GLU A 73 -4.03 -1.70 -16.05
N GLU A 74 -3.59 -2.63 -15.21
CA GLU A 74 -4.20 -3.95 -15.09
C GLU A 74 -5.63 -3.86 -14.58
N ILE A 75 -5.87 -3.04 -13.55
CA ILE A 75 -7.22 -2.75 -13.06
C ILE A 75 -8.05 -2.13 -14.18
N ARG A 76 -7.54 -1.10 -14.88
CA ARG A 76 -8.27 -0.44 -15.96
C ARG A 76 -8.51 -1.32 -17.18
N LYS A 77 -7.68 -2.34 -17.45
CA LYS A 77 -7.87 -3.29 -18.57
C LYS A 77 -8.98 -4.30 -18.29
N SER A 78 -9.26 -4.59 -17.02
CA SER A 78 -10.39 -5.45 -16.65
C SER A 78 -11.73 -4.84 -17.05
N ARG A 79 -12.76 -5.68 -17.21
CA ARG A 79 -14.09 -5.27 -17.66
C ARG A 79 -15.18 -5.96 -16.86
N PHE A 80 -16.19 -5.20 -16.47
CA PHE A 80 -17.31 -5.67 -15.66
C PHE A 80 -18.63 -5.17 -16.24
N ASP A 81 -19.66 -6.00 -16.13
CA ASP A 81 -21.02 -5.64 -16.51
C ASP A 81 -21.74 -5.04 -15.28
N ILE A 82 -22.20 -3.79 -15.41
CA ILE A 82 -22.96 -3.06 -14.39
C ILE A 82 -24.23 -2.54 -15.05
N GLY A 83 -25.37 -3.13 -14.66
CA GLY A 83 -26.63 -2.90 -15.35
C GLY A 83 -26.58 -3.40 -16.79
N ASP A 84 -26.85 -2.52 -17.74
CA ASP A 84 -26.78 -2.75 -19.19
C ASP A 84 -25.47 -2.26 -19.83
N LYS A 85 -24.53 -1.74 -19.01
CA LYS A 85 -23.27 -1.15 -19.46
C LYS A 85 -22.07 -2.01 -19.07
N LYS A 86 -21.02 -1.91 -19.88
CA LYS A 86 -19.72 -2.55 -19.64
C LYS A 86 -18.69 -1.48 -19.29
N VAL A 87 -18.15 -1.54 -18.08
CA VAL A 87 -17.20 -0.54 -17.55
C VAL A 87 -15.83 -1.16 -17.28
N ASN A 88 -14.81 -0.33 -17.09
CA ASN A 88 -13.49 -0.79 -16.67
C ASN A 88 -13.42 -1.08 -15.17
N GLY A 89 -12.32 -1.69 -14.71
CA GLY A 89 -12.16 -2.05 -13.30
C GLY A 89 -12.08 -0.88 -12.33
N LEU A 90 -11.56 0.28 -12.73
CA LEU A 90 -11.49 1.46 -11.84
C LEU A 90 -12.89 1.98 -11.54
N VAL A 91 -13.72 2.15 -12.56
CA VAL A 91 -15.14 2.53 -12.40
C VAL A 91 -15.90 1.49 -11.58
N ALA A 92 -15.72 0.20 -11.88
CA ALA A 92 -16.39 -0.87 -11.16
C ALA A 92 -16.04 -0.89 -9.66
N LEU A 93 -14.75 -0.76 -9.34
CA LEU A 93 -14.29 -0.70 -7.96
C LEU A 93 -14.80 0.56 -7.25
N ALA A 94 -14.80 1.72 -7.90
CA ALA A 94 -15.34 2.94 -7.29
C ALA A 94 -16.83 2.81 -6.94
N ILE A 95 -17.64 2.24 -7.83
CA ILE A 95 -19.06 1.96 -7.56
C ILE A 95 -19.22 0.97 -6.41
N GLN A 96 -18.40 -0.07 -6.37
CA GLN A 96 -18.49 -1.12 -5.36
C GLN A 96 -18.03 -0.66 -3.97
N LEU A 97 -17.00 0.19 -3.91
CA LEU A 97 -16.34 0.60 -2.68
C LEU A 97 -16.84 1.95 -2.12
N CYS A 98 -17.44 2.81 -2.96
CA CYS A 98 -17.89 4.14 -2.55
C CYS A 98 -19.39 4.32 -2.77
N ASP A 99 -20.14 4.41 -1.66
CA ASP A 99 -21.61 4.49 -1.69
C ASP A 99 -22.15 5.67 -2.50
N LYS A 100 -21.43 6.80 -2.51
CA LYS A 100 -21.80 8.00 -3.29
C LYS A 100 -21.93 7.74 -4.80
N PHE A 101 -21.35 6.66 -5.33
CA PHE A 101 -21.39 6.34 -6.76
C PHE A 101 -22.40 5.26 -7.14
N LYS A 102 -23.06 4.61 -6.18
CA LYS A 102 -24.02 3.52 -6.45
C LYS A 102 -25.17 3.95 -7.34
N ASP A 103 -25.63 5.18 -7.18
CA ASP A 103 -26.76 5.76 -7.93
C ASP A 103 -26.33 6.84 -8.94
N SER A 104 -25.03 6.99 -9.18
CA SER A 104 -24.50 7.97 -10.14
C SER A 104 -24.68 7.49 -11.58
N ASP A 105 -24.75 8.43 -12.53
CA ASP A 105 -24.80 8.09 -13.95
C ASP A 105 -23.49 7.43 -14.40
N ILE A 106 -23.59 6.22 -14.96
CA ILE A 106 -22.43 5.43 -15.34
C ILE A 106 -21.59 6.10 -16.43
N ASP A 107 -22.20 6.83 -17.38
CA ASP A 107 -21.42 7.50 -18.44
C ASP A 107 -20.64 8.67 -17.87
N GLU A 108 -21.21 9.40 -16.90
CA GLU A 108 -20.49 10.45 -16.17
C GLU A 108 -19.31 9.89 -15.37
N LEU A 109 -19.48 8.75 -14.69
CA LEU A 109 -18.40 8.08 -13.97
C LEU A 109 -17.27 7.62 -14.90
N VAL A 110 -17.62 7.07 -16.07
CA VAL A 110 -16.63 6.67 -17.09
C VAL A 110 -15.87 7.89 -17.62
N ALA A 111 -16.56 8.97 -17.95
CA ALA A 111 -15.92 10.20 -18.43
C ALA A 111 -15.00 10.82 -17.35
N LYS A 112 -15.43 10.78 -16.08
CA LYS A 112 -14.64 11.25 -14.94
C LYS A 112 -13.39 10.39 -14.75
N GLU A 113 -13.54 9.07 -14.78
CA GLU A 113 -12.41 8.14 -14.66
C GLU A 113 -11.37 8.36 -15.75
N GLU A 114 -11.77 8.55 -17.01
CA GLU A 114 -10.83 8.80 -18.11
C GLU A 114 -9.96 10.03 -17.82
N LYS A 115 -10.59 11.13 -17.40
CA LYS A 115 -9.90 12.37 -17.03
C LYS A 115 -8.95 12.16 -15.85
N GLU A 116 -9.40 11.45 -14.82
CA GLU A 116 -8.58 11.14 -13.66
C GLU A 116 -7.38 10.26 -14.02
N TYR A 117 -7.58 9.26 -14.87
CA TYR A 117 -6.52 8.38 -15.38
C TYR A 117 -5.44 9.17 -16.13
N GLU A 118 -5.84 10.05 -17.07
CA GLU A 118 -4.90 10.90 -17.81
C GLU A 118 -4.11 11.82 -16.87
N ASN A 119 -4.78 12.41 -15.87
CA ASN A 119 -4.13 13.25 -14.88
C ASN A 119 -3.11 12.48 -14.03
N ILE A 120 -3.46 11.30 -13.49
CA ILE A 120 -2.51 10.48 -12.73
C ILE A 120 -1.34 10.06 -13.60
N LEU A 121 -1.59 9.66 -14.85
CA LEU A 121 -0.53 9.27 -15.76
C LEU A 121 0.46 10.42 -16.00
N ASN A 122 -0.04 11.64 -16.22
CA ASN A 122 0.80 12.82 -16.36
C ASN A 122 1.58 13.11 -15.07
N GLU A 123 0.92 13.05 -13.91
CA GLU A 123 1.59 13.24 -12.63
C GLU A 123 2.70 12.21 -12.38
N LEU A 124 2.45 10.93 -12.63
CA LEU A 124 3.43 9.85 -12.50
C LEU A 124 4.62 10.03 -13.45
N ASN A 125 4.38 10.48 -14.68
CA ASN A 125 5.43 10.73 -15.66
C ASN A 125 6.30 11.93 -15.26
N ASP A 126 5.72 12.93 -14.61
CA ASP A 126 6.40 14.13 -14.10
C ASP A 126 7.10 13.91 -12.75
N LEU A 127 6.94 12.76 -12.10
CA LEU A 127 7.59 12.50 -10.81
C LEU A 127 9.10 12.46 -10.97
N GLU A 128 9.77 13.36 -10.26
CA GLU A 128 11.19 13.24 -9.97
C GLU A 128 11.41 12.08 -8.99
N VAL A 129 12.13 11.06 -9.45
CA VAL A 129 12.52 9.88 -8.67
C VAL A 129 13.97 9.98 -8.24
N GLU A 130 14.31 9.26 -7.18
CA GLU A 130 15.67 9.14 -6.66
C GLU A 130 16.59 8.43 -7.66
N ASN A 131 17.88 8.76 -7.59
CA ASN A 131 18.89 8.15 -8.46
C ASN A 131 19.03 6.65 -8.16
N PRO A 132 18.92 5.76 -9.15
CA PRO A 132 18.98 4.31 -8.94
C PRO A 132 20.33 3.81 -8.39
N ASN A 133 21.40 4.60 -8.52
CA ASN A 133 22.71 4.25 -7.97
C ASN A 133 22.87 4.61 -6.49
N ASP A 134 21.92 5.39 -5.94
CA ASP A 134 21.94 5.78 -4.54
C ASP A 134 21.23 4.73 -3.65
N SER A 135 21.35 4.92 -2.35
CA SER A 135 20.81 4.03 -1.34
C SER A 135 20.29 4.81 -0.15
N ILE A 136 19.35 4.20 0.56
CA ILE A 136 18.75 4.71 1.78
C ILE A 136 18.99 3.78 2.96
N GLU A 137 19.14 4.34 4.16
CA GLU A 137 19.16 3.57 5.40
C GLU A 137 17.77 2.99 5.68
N LEU A 138 17.70 1.68 5.98
CA LEU A 138 16.45 0.99 6.25
C LEU A 138 15.68 1.68 7.39
N GLU A 139 16.35 2.02 8.48
CA GLU A 139 15.77 2.81 9.56
C GLU A 139 15.85 4.30 9.23
N ASN A 140 14.73 4.89 8.81
CA ASN A 140 14.62 6.30 8.48
C ASN A 140 13.20 6.83 8.72
N ASP A 141 13.04 8.15 8.67
CA ASP A 141 11.77 8.89 8.84
C ASP A 141 11.37 9.70 7.61
N LYS A 142 12.04 9.47 6.47
CA LYS A 142 11.86 10.23 5.23
C LYS A 142 11.03 9.47 4.19
N PHE A 143 11.18 8.15 4.16
CA PHE A 143 10.57 7.29 3.16
C PHE A 143 9.84 6.14 3.83
N LEU A 144 8.69 5.81 3.25
CA LEU A 144 7.96 4.59 3.53
C LEU A 144 8.59 3.47 2.70
N ILE A 145 9.01 2.41 3.38
CA ILE A 145 9.70 1.27 2.76
C ILE A 145 8.89 0.02 3.05
N TYR A 146 8.37 -0.59 1.98
CA TYR A 146 7.72 -1.87 2.04
C TYR A 146 8.59 -2.92 1.36
N LYS A 147 8.85 -4.02 2.05
CA LYS A 147 9.48 -5.20 1.46
C LYS A 147 8.42 -6.03 0.76
N LEU A 148 8.69 -6.35 -0.50
CA LEU A 148 7.82 -7.16 -1.36
C LEU A 148 8.23 -8.62 -1.21
N GLU A 149 7.37 -9.41 -0.57
CA GLU A 149 7.60 -10.82 -0.32
C GLU A 149 6.58 -11.66 -1.09
N LYS A 150 7.01 -12.82 -1.62
CA LYS A 150 6.09 -13.77 -2.22
C LYS A 150 5.56 -14.71 -1.15
N GLU A 151 4.24 -14.72 -0.99
CA GLU A 151 3.52 -15.69 -0.18
C GLU A 151 2.61 -16.50 -1.11
N ASP A 152 2.95 -17.77 -1.30
CA ASP A 152 2.38 -18.69 -2.30
C ASP A 152 2.37 -18.12 -3.73
N HIS A 153 1.25 -17.55 -4.15
CA HIS A 153 0.98 -17.03 -5.50
C HIS A 153 0.76 -15.51 -5.52
N VAL A 154 0.92 -14.84 -4.38
CA VAL A 154 0.63 -13.41 -4.22
C VAL A 154 1.88 -12.68 -3.72
N THR A 155 2.12 -11.48 -4.24
CA THR A 155 3.11 -10.56 -3.69
C THR A 155 2.46 -9.76 -2.57
N ILE A 156 3.05 -9.81 -1.38
CA ILE A 156 2.60 -9.06 -0.21
C ILE A 156 3.62 -7.98 0.11
N ALA A 157 3.14 -6.75 0.31
CA ALA A 157 3.94 -5.65 0.81
C ALA A 157 3.92 -5.64 2.34
N ARG A 158 5.08 -5.78 2.97
CA ARG A 158 5.23 -5.72 4.44
C ARG A 158 6.05 -4.48 4.83
N PRO A 159 5.63 -3.68 5.82
CA PRO A 159 6.43 -2.57 6.32
C PRO A 159 7.83 -3.05 6.73
N ALA A 160 8.87 -2.40 6.21
CA ALA A 160 10.25 -2.82 6.42
C ALA A 160 10.89 -2.18 7.68
N ASN A 161 10.32 -1.08 8.17
CA ASN A 161 10.79 -0.36 9.35
C ASN A 161 9.63 0.16 10.22
N LYS A 162 9.94 0.70 11.41
CA LYS A 162 8.92 1.15 12.36
C LYS A 162 8.13 2.37 11.87
N PHE A 163 8.79 3.27 11.16
CA PHE A 163 8.16 4.45 10.58
C PHE A 163 7.03 4.08 9.61
N THR A 164 7.33 3.15 8.68
CA THR A 164 6.38 2.62 7.70
C THR A 164 5.27 1.82 8.37
N GLU A 165 5.59 1.03 9.40
CA GLU A 165 4.58 0.28 10.15
C GLU A 165 3.56 1.20 10.82
N ASN A 166 4.03 2.29 11.45
CA ASN A 166 3.14 3.26 12.09
C ASN A 166 2.22 3.93 11.07
N HIS A 167 2.78 4.39 9.93
CA HIS A 167 1.99 4.97 8.84
C HIS A 167 0.94 3.98 8.32
N HIS A 168 1.34 2.73 8.07
CA HIS A 168 0.43 1.68 7.58
C HIS A 168 -0.72 1.42 8.56
N ILE A 169 -0.45 1.36 9.86
CA ILE A 169 -1.48 1.21 10.90
C ILE A 169 -2.42 2.42 10.93
N GLU A 170 -1.90 3.64 10.76
CA GLU A 170 -2.71 4.85 10.71
C GLU A 170 -3.64 4.87 9.49
N GLU A 171 -3.14 4.48 8.30
CA GLU A 171 -3.97 4.38 7.10
C GLU A 171 -5.07 3.32 7.25
N ILE A 172 -4.78 2.16 7.85
CA ILE A 172 -5.81 1.16 8.16
C ILE A 172 -6.89 1.74 9.08
N LYS A 173 -6.52 2.49 10.13
CA LYS A 173 -7.49 3.12 11.03
C LYS A 173 -8.36 4.14 10.30
N LYS A 174 -7.76 5.00 9.46
CA LYS A 174 -8.52 5.95 8.63
C LYS A 174 -9.51 5.25 7.71
N LEU A 175 -9.12 4.11 7.12
CA LEU A 175 -10.02 3.32 6.28
C LEU A 175 -11.18 2.71 7.09
N GLN A 176 -10.92 2.21 8.30
CA GLN A 176 -11.95 1.68 9.19
C GLN A 176 -12.94 2.76 9.64
N GLU A 177 -12.46 3.97 9.95
CA GLU A 177 -13.29 5.12 10.30
C GLU A 177 -14.17 5.54 9.11
N LYS A 178 -13.59 5.69 7.91
CA LYS A 178 -14.34 5.99 6.67
C LYS A 178 -15.43 4.95 6.38
N GLN A 179 -15.18 3.67 6.64
CA GLN A 179 -16.19 2.62 6.48
C GLN A 179 -17.32 2.70 7.51
N GLN A 180 -17.04 3.14 8.74
CA GLN A 180 -18.09 3.33 9.76
C GLN A 180 -18.99 4.53 9.43
N ASP A 181 -18.42 5.62 8.93
CA ASP A 181 -19.17 6.81 8.54
C ASP A 181 -20.09 6.57 7.33
N ASN A 182 -19.72 5.66 6.43
CA ASN A 182 -20.55 5.24 5.30
C ASN A 182 -21.74 4.35 5.70
N VAL A 183 -21.70 3.71 6.89
CA VAL A 183 -22.81 2.88 7.41
C VAL A 183 -23.79 3.69 8.27
N ALA A 184 -23.40 4.89 8.71
CA ALA A 184 -24.16 5.73 9.63
C ALA A 184 -25.05 6.81 8.97
N ASN A 185 -25.06 6.91 7.64
CA ASN A 185 -25.89 7.87 6.87
C ASN A 185 -26.98 7.19 6.05
#